data_AF-A0A316E9E8-F1
#
_entry.id   AF-A0A316E9E8-F1
#
_cell.length_a   1.000
_cell.length_b   1.000
_cell.length_c   1.000
_cell.angle_alpha   90.00
_cell.angle_beta   90.00
_cell.angle_gamma   90.00
#
_symmetry.space_group_name_H-M   'P 1'
#
loop_
_entity.id
_entity.type
_entity.pdbx_description
1 polymer ?
#
loop_
_entity_poly.entity_id
_entity_poly.type
_entity_poly.pdbx_seq_one_letter_code
_entity_poly.pdbx_strand_id
1 'polypeptide(L)'
;MHFGRILPVATVALVLSGCAKPKLEPETPAAAPIAVSLPPAVDTLPCTKGKARPGRTPTAADVATPRSLGPLPRPSDEYLDEDYRGEMIRRQMEANDAYLERRPLPEAALPGAVRCAIRAENALEPLHKKRVYEAEAVKKALTAAGLPDSTVEKPGSRDRTPHDGLIIAAWTGQACIIGYLSPEHGTRIEYGSTIADGGCLPARD
;
A
#
# COMPACT_ATOMS: atom_id res chain seq x y z
N MET A 1 28.44 51.91 39.50
CA MET A 1 29.79 52.14 40.08
C MET A 1 29.94 51.26 41.31
N HIS A 2 31.14 50.68 41.50
CA HIS A 2 31.66 49.88 42.64
C HIS A 2 31.21 48.40 42.66
N PHE A 3 31.99 47.39 42.22
CA PHE A 3 33.31 46.83 42.59
C PHE A 3 33.37 45.98 43.88
N GLY A 4 33.86 44.74 43.72
CA GLY A 4 34.51 43.90 44.75
C GLY A 4 33.69 42.64 45.10
N ARG A 5 34.22 41.41 45.13
CA ARG A 5 35.61 40.91 45.21
C ARG A 5 35.69 39.45 44.74
N ILE A 6 36.94 39.05 44.47
CA ILE A 6 37.47 37.83 43.86
C ILE A 6 37.92 36.81 44.95
N LEU A 7 37.54 35.52 44.77
CA LEU A 7 38.22 34.21 45.06
C LEU A 7 38.85 33.90 46.46
N PRO A 8 38.88 32.62 46.91
CA PRO A 8 39.75 31.59 46.33
C PRO A 8 39.23 30.15 46.22
N VAL A 9 40.01 29.41 45.42
CA VAL A 9 40.01 27.99 45.06
C VAL A 9 40.24 27.07 46.27
N ALA A 10 39.60 25.90 46.28
CA ALA A 10 40.11 24.71 46.96
C ALA A 10 39.78 23.45 46.14
N THR A 11 40.79 22.93 45.46
CA THR A 11 40.83 21.61 44.83
C THR A 11 41.05 20.57 45.92
N VAL A 12 40.19 19.56 46.04
CA VAL A 12 40.53 18.28 46.69
C VAL A 12 39.96 17.16 45.85
N ALA A 13 40.85 16.44 45.17
CA ALA A 13 40.61 15.10 44.66
C ALA A 13 40.98 14.10 45.77
N LEU A 14 40.12 13.13 46.07
CA LEU A 14 40.57 11.83 46.57
C LEU A 14 39.51 10.74 46.35
N VAL A 15 39.98 9.72 45.64
CA VAL A 15 39.38 8.42 45.33
C VAL A 15 39.27 7.59 46.60
N LEU A 16 38.22 6.76 46.76
CA LEU A 16 38.35 5.37 47.22
C LEU A 16 37.04 4.58 47.12
N SER A 17 37.24 3.36 46.65
CA SER A 17 36.35 2.24 46.38
C SER A 17 35.43 1.81 47.53
N GLY A 18 34.17 1.53 47.20
CA GLY A 18 33.26 0.71 48.01
C GLY A 18 32.53 -0.28 47.12
N CYS A 19 32.96 -1.54 47.14
CA CYS A 19 32.29 -2.66 46.49
C CYS A 19 31.03 -3.05 47.29
N ALA A 20 29.84 -2.93 46.69
CA ALA A 20 28.65 -3.63 47.15
C ALA A 20 27.93 -4.22 45.94
N LYS A 21 27.89 -5.56 45.87
CA LYS A 21 27.12 -6.31 44.87
C LYS A 21 25.63 -6.26 45.22
N PRO A 22 24.73 -5.85 44.31
CA PRO A 22 23.34 -6.21 44.41
C PRO A 22 23.15 -7.65 43.87
N LYS A 23 22.45 -8.42 44.68
CA LYS A 23 21.93 -9.76 44.44
C LYS A 23 21.11 -9.79 43.14
N LEU A 24 21.49 -10.64 42.18
CA LEU A 24 20.70 -10.96 40.99
C LEU A 24 19.48 -11.78 41.41
N GLU A 25 18.30 -11.18 41.32
CA GLU A 25 17.05 -11.92 41.06
C GLU A 25 16.93 -12.16 39.54
N PRO A 26 16.35 -13.28 39.09
CA PRO A 26 16.17 -13.55 37.68
C PRO A 26 14.99 -12.72 37.15
N GLU A 27 15.30 -11.54 36.59
CA GLU A 27 14.37 -10.86 35.70
C GLU A 27 14.26 -11.66 34.40
N THR A 28 13.07 -12.20 34.18
CA THR A 28 12.50 -12.54 32.88
C THR A 28 13.04 -11.62 31.78
N PRO A 29 13.58 -12.12 30.66
CA PRO A 29 13.99 -11.24 29.57
C PRO A 29 12.74 -10.59 28.98
N ALA A 30 12.45 -9.37 29.44
CA ALA A 30 11.67 -8.41 28.68
C ALA A 30 12.45 -8.19 27.38
N ALA A 31 11.88 -8.67 26.28
CA ALA A 31 12.41 -8.46 24.95
C ALA A 31 12.64 -6.95 24.75
N ALA A 32 13.90 -6.53 24.78
CA ALA A 32 14.28 -5.21 24.33
C ALA A 32 13.73 -5.02 22.90
N PRO A 33 13.18 -3.85 22.55
CA PRO A 33 12.85 -3.59 21.16
C PRO A 33 14.17 -3.72 20.39
N ILE A 34 14.24 -4.71 19.50
CA ILE A 34 15.28 -4.75 18.49
C ILE A 34 15.03 -3.49 17.66
N ALA A 35 15.73 -2.42 17.99
CA ALA A 35 15.87 -1.27 17.13
C ALA A 35 16.66 -1.79 15.92
N VAL A 36 15.94 -2.33 14.95
CA VAL A 36 16.47 -2.60 13.62
C VAL A 36 16.85 -1.24 13.08
N SER A 37 18.12 -0.88 13.25
CA SER A 37 18.71 0.26 12.57
C SER A 37 18.65 -0.09 11.09
N LEU A 38 17.60 0.41 10.42
CA LEU A 38 17.53 0.39 8.97
C LEU A 38 18.76 1.16 8.48
N PRO A 39 19.60 0.57 7.60
CA PRO A 39 20.75 1.27 7.06
C PRO A 39 20.27 2.59 6.42
N PRO A 40 21.09 3.66 6.44
CA PRO A 40 20.77 4.88 5.73
C PRO A 40 20.41 4.52 4.29
N ALA A 41 19.30 5.06 3.80
CA ALA A 41 18.76 4.77 2.48
C ALA A 41 19.76 5.17 1.38
N VAL A 42 20.72 4.30 1.09
CA VAL A 42 21.53 4.38 -0.12
C VAL A 42 20.68 3.79 -1.23
N ASP A 43 20.00 4.70 -1.89
CA ASP A 43 18.88 4.51 -2.78
C ASP A 43 19.31 3.91 -4.12
N THR A 44 19.17 2.60 -4.34
CA THR A 44 19.64 1.95 -5.59
C THR A 44 18.69 0.92 -6.21
N LEU A 45 17.58 0.61 -5.54
CA LEU A 45 16.49 -0.19 -6.11
C LEU A 45 15.31 0.73 -6.40
N PRO A 46 15.27 1.36 -7.59
CA PRO A 46 14.13 2.16 -7.99
C PRO A 46 12.89 1.29 -8.07
N CYS A 47 11.74 1.88 -7.74
CA CYS A 47 10.42 1.25 -7.91
C CYS A 47 10.08 0.95 -9.38
N THR A 48 10.97 1.23 -10.33
CA THR A 48 10.81 0.99 -11.76
C THR A 48 11.75 -0.07 -12.35
N LYS A 49 12.51 -0.81 -11.52
CA LYS A 49 13.41 -1.87 -12.02
C LYS A 49 12.67 -3.20 -12.27
N GLY A 50 11.65 -3.21 -13.13
CA GLY A 50 11.06 -4.48 -13.52
C GLY A 50 10.34 -4.47 -14.85
N LYS A 51 10.16 -5.69 -15.36
CA LYS A 51 9.70 -6.02 -16.71
C LYS A 51 8.35 -5.37 -17.02
N ALA A 52 8.07 -5.28 -18.33
CA ALA A 52 6.73 -4.96 -18.84
C ALA A 52 5.67 -5.73 -18.04
N ARG A 53 4.61 -5.00 -17.67
CA ARG A 53 3.44 -5.55 -16.97
C ARG A 53 3.02 -6.87 -17.63
N PRO A 54 2.70 -7.93 -16.86
CA PRO A 54 2.23 -9.17 -17.45
C PRO A 54 1.01 -8.86 -18.33
N GLY A 55 1.15 -9.04 -19.64
CA GLY A 55 0.02 -9.00 -20.56
C GLY A 55 -0.90 -10.18 -20.24
N ARG A 56 -2.21 -9.98 -20.35
CA ARG A 56 -3.19 -11.06 -20.24
C ARG A 56 -2.87 -12.12 -21.29
N THR A 57 -2.48 -13.32 -20.84
CA THR A 57 -2.61 -14.53 -21.66
C THR A 57 -4.02 -15.05 -21.39
N PRO A 58 -4.87 -15.25 -22.41
CA PRO A 58 -6.19 -15.82 -22.21
C PRO A 58 -6.08 -17.15 -21.46
N THR A 59 -6.65 -17.23 -20.27
CA THR A 59 -6.73 -18.48 -19.51
C THR A 59 -7.96 -19.27 -19.97
N ALA A 60 -8.03 -20.57 -19.68
CA ALA A 60 -9.23 -21.35 -19.97
C ALA A 60 -10.49 -20.77 -19.31
N ALA A 61 -10.36 -19.99 -18.22
CA ALA A 61 -11.45 -19.24 -17.61
C ALA A 61 -11.95 -18.07 -18.49
N ASP A 62 -11.08 -17.48 -19.31
CA ASP A 62 -11.45 -16.47 -20.31
C ASP A 62 -12.20 -17.09 -21.50
N VAL A 63 -11.94 -18.37 -21.78
CA VAL A 63 -12.69 -19.21 -22.73
C VAL A 63 -13.97 -19.79 -22.09
N ALA A 64 -14.00 -19.87 -20.76
CA ALA A 64 -15.13 -20.33 -19.96
C ALA A 64 -16.01 -19.19 -19.43
N THR A 65 -15.86 -17.96 -19.93
CA THR A 65 -17.10 -17.27 -20.30
C THR A 65 -17.55 -17.99 -21.55
N PRO A 66 -18.61 -18.83 -21.52
CA PRO A 66 -19.27 -19.09 -22.77
C PRO A 66 -19.74 -17.71 -23.23
N ARG A 67 -19.08 -17.14 -24.23
CA ARG A 67 -19.85 -16.47 -25.28
C ARG A 67 -20.81 -17.55 -25.70
N SER A 68 -22.03 -17.50 -25.16
CA SER A 68 -23.07 -18.50 -25.38
C SER A 68 -23.09 -18.81 -26.87
N LEU A 69 -22.46 -19.93 -27.26
CA LEU A 69 -22.45 -20.41 -28.64
C LEU A 69 -23.83 -21.06 -28.82
N GLY A 70 -24.84 -20.20 -28.93
CA GLY A 70 -26.24 -20.60 -29.02
C GLY A 70 -27.14 -19.74 -28.12
N PRO A 71 -28.37 -19.47 -28.55
CA PRO A 71 -29.42 -19.01 -27.65
C PRO A 71 -29.58 -20.04 -26.53
N LEU A 72 -29.54 -19.60 -25.27
CA LEU A 72 -30.03 -20.44 -24.16
C LEU A 72 -31.52 -20.71 -24.42
N PRO A 73 -32.03 -21.93 -24.14
CA PRO A 73 -33.46 -22.19 -24.26
C PRO A 73 -34.20 -21.14 -23.44
N ARG A 74 -35.05 -20.35 -24.11
CA ARG A 74 -35.97 -19.44 -23.43
C ARG A 74 -36.90 -20.32 -22.61
N PRO A 75 -36.92 -20.21 -21.27
CA PRO A 75 -37.98 -20.83 -20.50
C PRO A 75 -39.29 -20.21 -20.97
N SER A 76 -40.28 -21.06 -21.24
CA SER A 76 -41.55 -20.69 -21.88
C SER A 76 -42.49 -19.90 -20.98
N ASP A 77 -42.10 -19.59 -19.75
CA ASP A 77 -43.02 -19.19 -18.71
C ASP A 77 -42.59 -17.83 -18.14
N GLU A 78 -43.53 -16.89 -18.19
CA GLU A 78 -43.41 -15.45 -17.85
C GLU A 78 -43.12 -15.20 -16.34
N TYR A 79 -42.95 -16.26 -15.56
CA TYR A 79 -42.57 -16.27 -14.15
C TYR A 79 -41.28 -17.07 -13.97
N LEU A 80 -40.14 -16.51 -14.39
CA LEU A 80 -38.87 -16.95 -13.83
C LEU A 80 -38.86 -16.49 -12.37
N ASP A 81 -39.11 -17.47 -11.50
CA ASP A 81 -38.90 -17.48 -10.05
C ASP A 81 -37.82 -16.46 -9.66
N GLU A 82 -38.18 -15.50 -8.81
CA GLU A 82 -37.25 -14.46 -8.33
C GLU A 82 -35.99 -15.10 -7.74
N ASP A 83 -36.09 -16.33 -7.24
CA ASP A 83 -34.95 -17.14 -6.78
C ASP A 83 -33.99 -17.52 -7.92
N TYR A 84 -34.49 -17.90 -9.10
CA TYR A 84 -33.65 -18.17 -10.28
C TYR A 84 -32.96 -16.90 -10.77
N ARG A 85 -33.70 -15.79 -10.82
CA ARG A 85 -33.13 -14.48 -11.19
C ARG A 85 -32.07 -14.03 -10.19
N GLY A 86 -32.34 -14.19 -8.89
CA GLY A 86 -31.41 -13.90 -7.80
C GLY A 86 -30.14 -14.76 -7.88
N GLU A 87 -30.28 -16.05 -8.12
CA GLU A 87 -29.15 -16.97 -8.30
C GLU A 87 -28.30 -16.61 -9.52
N MET A 88 -28.92 -16.20 -10.63
CA MET A 88 -28.20 -15.74 -11.82
C MET A 88 -27.43 -14.44 -11.56
N ILE A 89 -28.02 -13.47 -10.85
CA ILE A 89 -27.34 -12.24 -10.45
C ILE A 89 -26.17 -12.57 -9.51
N ARG A 90 -26.37 -13.43 -8.51
CA ARG A 90 -25.33 -13.86 -7.57
C ARG A 90 -24.13 -14.45 -8.29
N ARG A 91 -24.34 -15.39 -9.22
CA ARG A 91 -23.26 -16.00 -10.01
C ARG A 91 -22.50 -14.99 -10.86
N GLN A 92 -23.21 -14.01 -11.42
CA GLN A 92 -22.56 -12.93 -12.18
C GLN A 92 -21.75 -12.01 -11.28
N MET A 93 -22.24 -11.72 -10.07
CA MET A 93 -21.49 -10.95 -9.06
C MET A 93 -20.24 -11.69 -8.60
N GLU A 94 -20.35 -12.99 -8.27
CA GLU A 94 -19.20 -13.83 -7.88
C GLU A 94 -18.14 -13.90 -8.97
N ALA A 95 -18.55 -14.08 -10.23
CA ALA A 95 -17.63 -14.05 -11.35
C ALA A 95 -16.94 -12.68 -11.48
N ASN A 96 -17.66 -11.58 -11.29
CA ASN A 96 -17.09 -10.23 -11.32
C ASN A 96 -16.12 -9.98 -10.17
N ASP A 97 -16.44 -10.44 -8.96
CA ASP A 97 -15.55 -10.31 -7.81
C ASP A 97 -14.24 -11.07 -8.02
N ALA A 98 -14.30 -12.26 -8.64
CA ALA A 98 -13.10 -13.00 -9.02
C ALA A 98 -12.19 -12.23 -10.00
N TYR A 99 -12.74 -11.33 -10.83
CA TYR A 99 -11.94 -10.43 -11.67
C TYR A 99 -11.28 -9.29 -10.88
N LEU A 100 -11.87 -8.89 -9.75
CA LEU A 100 -11.34 -7.87 -8.84
C LEU A 100 -10.33 -8.44 -7.83
N GLU A 101 -10.33 -9.76 -7.63
CA GLU A 101 -9.36 -10.43 -6.78
C GLU A 101 -7.94 -10.31 -7.33
N ARG A 102 -7.00 -10.04 -6.42
CA ARG A 102 -5.58 -9.93 -6.73
C ARG A 102 -4.95 -11.30 -6.73
N ARG A 103 -4.06 -11.53 -7.69
CA ARG A 103 -3.16 -12.70 -7.62
C ARG A 103 -2.30 -12.61 -6.36
N PRO A 104 -1.82 -13.75 -5.83
CA PRO A 104 -0.78 -13.74 -4.81
C PRO A 104 0.44 -12.97 -5.30
N LEU A 105 0.97 -12.09 -4.44
CA LEU A 105 2.22 -11.40 -4.73
C LEU A 105 3.39 -12.38 -4.47
N PRO A 106 4.30 -12.60 -5.43
CA PRO A 106 5.45 -13.48 -5.21
C PRO A 106 6.29 -13.00 -4.02
N GLU A 107 6.74 -13.92 -3.17
CA GLU A 107 7.50 -13.55 -1.95
C GLU A 107 8.75 -12.73 -2.27
N ALA A 108 9.43 -13.03 -3.37
CA ALA A 108 10.60 -12.30 -3.83
C ALA A 108 10.31 -10.81 -4.15
N ALA A 109 9.05 -10.45 -4.44
CA ALA A 109 8.64 -9.08 -4.73
C ALA A 109 8.25 -8.29 -3.47
N LEU A 110 7.96 -8.96 -2.34
CA LEU A 110 7.49 -8.32 -1.10
C LEU A 110 8.41 -7.20 -0.60
N PRO A 111 9.74 -7.39 -0.47
CA PRO A 111 10.61 -6.34 0.06
C PRO A 111 10.68 -5.10 -0.85
N GLY A 112 10.53 -5.29 -2.17
CA GLY A 112 10.42 -4.18 -3.13
C GLY A 112 9.09 -3.44 -2.98
N ALA A 113 8.00 -4.19 -2.94
CA ALA A 113 6.64 -3.67 -2.81
C ALA A 113 6.45 -2.83 -1.53
N VAL A 114 6.88 -3.35 -0.38
CA VAL A 114 6.83 -2.65 0.92
C VAL A 114 7.58 -1.31 0.86
N ARG A 115 8.80 -1.31 0.32
CA ARG A 115 9.60 -0.08 0.22
C ARG A 115 8.93 0.96 -0.68
N CYS A 116 8.35 0.54 -1.81
CA CYS A 116 7.66 1.44 -2.72
C CYS A 116 6.36 1.98 -2.14
N ALA A 117 5.62 1.17 -1.37
CA ALA A 117 4.44 1.62 -0.65
C ALA A 117 4.78 2.72 0.38
N ILE A 118 5.81 2.49 1.22
CA ILE A 118 6.28 3.48 2.20
C ILE A 118 6.71 4.80 1.52
N ARG A 119 7.43 4.72 0.39
CA ARG A 119 7.83 5.91 -0.37
C ARG A 119 6.64 6.69 -0.90
N ALA A 120 5.66 5.98 -1.47
CA ALA A 120 4.44 6.62 -1.95
C ALA A 120 3.69 7.31 -0.80
N GLU A 121 3.51 6.62 0.33
CA GLU A 121 2.83 7.17 1.50
C GLU A 121 3.53 8.43 2.03
N ASN A 122 4.85 8.38 2.23
CA ASN A 122 5.66 9.52 2.66
C ASN A 122 5.62 10.70 1.67
N ALA A 123 5.46 10.44 0.37
CA ALA A 123 5.35 11.48 -0.64
C ALA A 123 3.98 12.18 -0.64
N LEU A 124 2.93 11.46 -0.25
CA LEU A 124 1.55 11.94 -0.27
C LEU A 124 1.11 12.57 1.05
N GLU A 125 1.64 12.11 2.19
CA GLU A 125 1.31 12.67 3.50
C GLU A 125 1.48 14.21 3.59
N PRO A 126 2.54 14.83 3.02
CA PRO A 126 2.65 16.28 2.99
C PRO A 126 1.57 16.98 2.17
N LEU A 127 1.06 16.33 1.10
CA LEU A 127 -0.05 16.86 0.30
C LEU A 127 -1.35 16.84 1.10
N HIS A 128 -1.63 15.75 1.82
CA HIS A 128 -2.77 15.67 2.73
C HIS A 128 -2.73 16.79 3.79
N LYS A 129 -1.60 16.95 4.48
CA LYS A 129 -1.39 17.99 5.51
C LYS A 129 -1.60 19.41 4.96
N LYS A 130 -1.25 19.65 3.69
CA LYS A 130 -1.44 20.93 2.99
C LYS A 130 -2.80 21.05 2.29
N ARG A 131 -3.67 20.05 2.43
CA ARG A 131 -4.98 19.95 1.76
C ARG A 131 -4.90 20.08 0.23
N VAL A 132 -3.89 19.45 -0.39
CA VAL A 132 -3.71 19.43 -1.85
C VAL A 132 -4.16 18.08 -2.40
N TYR A 133 -5.20 18.09 -3.23
CA TYR A 133 -5.83 16.89 -3.82
C TYR A 133 -5.92 16.96 -5.34
N GLU A 134 -5.08 17.78 -5.96
CA GLU A 134 -5.01 17.90 -7.41
C GLU A 134 -4.20 16.75 -8.01
N ALA A 135 -4.75 16.08 -9.03
CA ALA A 135 -4.15 14.88 -9.61
C ALA A 135 -2.72 15.12 -10.11
N GLU A 136 -2.44 16.28 -10.70
CA GLU A 136 -1.10 16.62 -11.19
C GLU A 136 -0.07 16.84 -10.06
N ALA A 137 -0.49 17.41 -8.93
CA ALA A 137 0.38 17.56 -7.77
C ALA A 137 0.72 16.19 -7.16
N VAL A 138 -0.27 15.30 -7.08
CA VAL A 138 -0.12 13.92 -6.62
C VAL A 138 0.80 13.13 -7.55
N LYS A 139 0.59 13.18 -8.88
CA LYS A 139 1.49 12.54 -9.86
C LYS A 139 2.92 13.05 -9.71
N LYS A 140 3.11 14.36 -9.57
CA LYS A 140 4.46 14.94 -9.39
C LYS A 140 5.15 14.40 -8.14
N ALA A 141 4.43 14.27 -7.03
CA ALA A 141 4.97 13.71 -5.78
C ALA A 141 5.34 12.22 -5.95
N LEU A 142 4.48 11.43 -6.59
CA LEU A 142 4.73 10.01 -6.86
C LEU A 142 5.92 9.80 -7.80
N THR A 143 6.02 10.61 -8.87
CA THR A 143 7.18 10.61 -9.77
C THR A 143 8.48 10.90 -9.01
N ALA A 144 8.48 11.91 -8.14
CA ALA A 144 9.65 12.21 -7.29
C ALA A 144 9.98 11.07 -6.31
N ALA A 145 8.99 10.28 -5.90
CA ALA A 145 9.16 9.09 -5.07
C ALA A 145 9.63 7.84 -5.84
N GLY A 146 9.83 7.96 -7.16
CA GLY A 146 10.28 6.88 -8.03
C GLY A 146 9.15 6.07 -8.67
N LEU A 147 7.92 6.60 -8.69
CA LEU A 147 6.73 6.00 -9.32
C LEU A 147 6.23 6.88 -10.48
N PRO A 148 7.00 7.00 -11.59
CA PRO A 148 6.66 7.89 -12.71
C PRO A 148 5.43 7.45 -13.50
N ASP A 149 5.16 6.14 -13.56
CA ASP A 149 4.04 5.55 -14.30
C ASP A 149 2.81 5.33 -13.39
N SER A 150 2.49 6.33 -12.58
CA SER A 150 1.33 6.30 -11.68
C SER A 150 0.06 6.78 -12.38
N THR A 151 -1.02 5.99 -12.27
CA THR A 151 -2.39 6.45 -12.49
C THR A 151 -2.89 7.18 -11.25
N VAL A 152 -3.46 8.36 -11.46
CA VAL A 152 -4.09 9.17 -10.40
C VAL A 152 -5.41 9.68 -10.95
N GLU A 153 -6.51 9.28 -10.33
CA GLU A 153 -7.85 9.57 -10.82
C GLU A 153 -8.88 9.61 -9.69
N LYS A 154 -10.08 10.10 -10.01
CA LYS A 154 -11.21 10.04 -9.07
C LYS A 154 -11.74 8.60 -8.97
N PRO A 155 -12.22 8.17 -7.79
CA PRO A 155 -12.91 6.91 -7.62
C PRO A 155 -14.09 6.73 -8.60
N GLY A 156 -14.16 5.56 -9.23
CA GLY A 156 -15.31 5.08 -9.99
C GLY A 156 -16.28 4.27 -9.12
N SER A 157 -17.36 3.77 -9.73
CA SER A 157 -18.40 3.02 -9.01
C SER A 157 -17.93 1.66 -8.48
N ARG A 158 -16.87 1.10 -9.06
CA ARG A 158 -16.33 -0.24 -8.74
C ARG A 158 -15.16 -0.22 -7.77
N ASP A 159 -14.72 0.96 -7.37
CA ASP A 159 -13.59 1.12 -6.47
C ASP A 159 -14.01 0.92 -5.01
N ARG A 160 -13.18 0.18 -4.25
CA ARG A 160 -13.42 -0.13 -2.83
C ARG A 160 -12.85 0.92 -1.87
N THR A 161 -12.39 2.06 -2.40
CA THR A 161 -11.78 3.16 -1.64
C THR A 161 -12.80 4.25 -1.32
N PRO A 162 -12.51 5.17 -0.38
CA PRO A 162 -13.34 6.34 -0.17
C PRO A 162 -13.61 7.10 -1.48
N HIS A 163 -14.84 7.61 -1.64
CA HIS A 163 -15.28 8.32 -2.85
C HIS A 163 -14.87 9.80 -2.86
N ASP A 164 -14.37 10.32 -1.74
CA ASP A 164 -13.88 11.68 -1.57
C ASP A 164 -12.36 11.72 -1.74
N GLY A 165 -11.88 12.02 -2.94
CA GLY A 165 -10.44 12.23 -3.20
C GLY A 165 -9.95 11.57 -4.47
N LEU A 166 -8.73 11.01 -4.38
CA LEU A 166 -8.03 10.40 -5.50
C LEU A 166 -7.63 8.97 -5.19
N ILE A 167 -7.82 8.09 -6.17
CA ILE A 167 -7.22 6.76 -6.24
C ILE A 167 -5.89 6.86 -6.94
N ILE A 168 -4.97 6.03 -6.45
CA ILE A 168 -3.59 5.97 -6.92
C ILE A 168 -3.29 4.52 -7.26
N ALA A 169 -2.67 4.30 -8.41
CA ALA A 169 -2.10 3.00 -8.74
C ALA A 169 -0.82 3.14 -9.55
N ALA A 170 0.19 2.31 -9.27
CA ALA A 170 1.43 2.26 -10.02
C ALA A 170 1.93 0.82 -10.12
N TRP A 171 2.47 0.46 -11.28
CA TRP A 171 3.16 -0.83 -11.47
C TRP A 171 4.66 -0.64 -11.23
N THR A 172 5.25 -1.47 -10.38
CA THR A 172 6.68 -1.38 -10.03
C THR A 172 7.57 -2.32 -10.83
N GLY A 173 7.01 -3.00 -11.83
CA GLY A 173 7.69 -4.08 -12.53
C GLY A 173 7.53 -5.45 -11.87
N GLN A 174 7.10 -5.49 -10.60
CA GLN A 174 6.90 -6.73 -9.83
C GLN A 174 5.64 -6.73 -8.95
N ALA A 175 5.19 -5.55 -8.52
CA ALA A 175 4.00 -5.37 -7.68
C ALA A 175 3.20 -4.14 -8.11
N CYS A 176 1.91 -4.16 -7.85
CA CYS A 176 1.07 -2.98 -7.86
C CYS A 176 1.16 -2.26 -6.52
N ILE A 177 1.39 -0.94 -6.55
CA ILE A 177 1.23 -0.01 -5.42
C ILE A 177 -0.08 0.72 -5.62
N ILE A 178 -0.97 0.65 -4.65
CA ILE A 178 -2.36 1.09 -4.81
C ILE A 178 -2.82 1.75 -3.53
N GLY A 179 -3.62 2.80 -3.65
CA GLY A 179 -4.17 3.42 -2.48
C GLY A 179 -5.01 4.61 -2.81
N TYR A 180 -5.18 5.48 -1.82
CA TYR A 180 -5.93 6.71 -1.98
C TYR A 180 -5.31 7.85 -1.19
N LEU A 181 -5.70 9.06 -1.60
CA LEU A 181 -5.51 10.30 -0.89
C LEU A 181 -6.88 10.99 -0.76
N SER A 182 -7.40 11.04 0.46
CA SER A 182 -8.73 11.55 0.79
C SER A 182 -8.65 12.75 1.75
N PRO A 183 -9.53 13.76 1.62
CA PRO A 183 -9.68 14.83 2.60
C PRO A 183 -10.09 14.36 3.99
N GLU A 184 -11.01 13.39 4.08
CA GLU A 184 -11.55 12.91 5.37
C GLU A 184 -10.71 11.76 5.95
N HIS A 185 -10.23 10.86 5.09
CA HIS A 185 -9.60 9.61 5.50
C HIS A 185 -8.07 9.61 5.42
N GLY A 186 -7.47 10.69 4.94
CA GLY A 186 -6.01 10.79 4.83
C GLY A 186 -5.42 10.00 3.67
N THR A 187 -4.18 9.58 3.83
CA THR A 187 -3.47 8.74 2.86
C THR A 187 -3.47 7.31 3.35
N ARG A 188 -3.71 6.36 2.44
CA ARG A 188 -3.45 4.94 2.69
C ARG A 188 -2.88 4.32 1.43
N ILE A 189 -1.73 3.66 1.56
CA ILE A 189 -1.09 2.92 0.48
C ILE A 189 -0.96 1.46 0.86
N GLU A 190 -1.32 0.60 -0.08
CA GLU A 190 -1.19 -0.84 -0.02
C GLU A 190 -0.39 -1.33 -1.22
N TYR A 191 -0.03 -2.61 -1.19
CA TYR A 191 0.65 -3.26 -2.29
C TYR A 191 0.08 -4.65 -2.52
N GLY A 192 0.15 -5.12 -3.75
CA GLY A 192 -0.34 -6.43 -4.13
C GLY A 192 0.09 -6.82 -5.54
N SER A 193 -0.40 -7.96 -6.02
CA SER A 193 -0.21 -8.32 -7.41
C SER A 193 -1.25 -7.61 -8.29
N THR A 194 -1.15 -7.89 -9.59
CA THR A 194 -2.17 -7.51 -10.55
C THR A 194 -3.49 -8.24 -10.27
N ILE A 195 -4.60 -7.61 -10.65
CA ILE A 195 -5.90 -8.29 -10.74
C ILE A 195 -5.93 -9.19 -12.00
N ALA A 196 -7.03 -9.91 -12.20
CA ALA A 196 -7.14 -10.94 -13.25
C ALA A 196 -6.87 -10.41 -14.68
N ASP A 197 -7.22 -9.15 -14.97
CA ASP A 197 -7.01 -8.50 -16.26
C ASP A 197 -5.56 -8.02 -16.50
N GLY A 198 -4.66 -8.23 -15.53
CA GLY A 198 -3.27 -7.74 -15.54
C GLY A 198 -3.14 -6.32 -14.97
N GLY A 199 -4.25 -5.66 -14.70
CA GLY A 199 -4.45 -4.35 -14.10
C GLY A 199 -3.99 -4.24 -12.65
N CYS A 200 -3.93 -3.00 -12.14
CA CYS A 200 -3.69 -2.70 -10.72
C CYS A 200 -5.00 -2.18 -10.14
N LEU A 201 -5.69 -1.33 -10.90
CA LEU A 201 -7.09 -0.98 -10.69
C LEU A 201 -7.99 -1.78 -11.65
N PRO A 202 -9.26 -1.96 -11.27
CA PRO A 202 -10.29 -2.48 -12.18
C PRO A 202 -10.41 -1.64 -13.45
N ALA A 203 -10.91 -2.26 -14.52
CA ALA A 203 -11.36 -1.51 -15.68
C ALA A 203 -12.47 -0.52 -15.29
N ARG A 204 -12.40 0.67 -15.90
CA ARG A 204 -13.36 1.75 -15.68
C ARG A 204 -14.72 1.41 -16.27
N ASP A 205 -15.75 1.98 -15.67
CA ASP A 205 -17.12 2.09 -16.15
C ASP A 205 -17.27 3.15 -17.25
#